data_AF-A0A1J5FFD9-F1
#
_entry.id   AF-A0A1J5FFD9-F1
#
_cell.length_a   1.000
_cell.length_b   1.000
_cell.length_c   1.000
_cell.angle_alpha   90.00
_cell.angle_beta   90.00
_cell.angle_gamma   90.00
#
_symmetry.space_group_name_H-M   'P 1'
#
loop_
_entity.id
_entity.type
_entity.pdbx_description
1 polymer ?
#
loop_
_entity_poly.entity_id
_entity_poly.type
_entity_poly.pdbx_seq_one_letter_code
_entity_poly.pdbx_strand_id
1 'polypeptide(L)'
;MKHTSNISNIPHHILQSTATPKYFPLGSLRGASPRKGEGQKVSPMNRRKSIGVLGFTLVELIVVITILVILGTIAFINLGGFAGSARDSARISNLTNLKQGLDVFQIKSGKYPLPENSINITASGTIIGYQGFAREQVGNIAKLSPGGMIDPSDVTISMTYSVNLAQNRMQAMVFLEDSSTVSAFVPDVIPVASASSTSDYSKRFPKSIGDSLGVLLGNSRTTMNQPVQENTSIIASGSLDILASTGGLYNAYVSKSEILSGTGLVLLSLLSNFDSTVGTFPGCDTKDIKLPNGQI
;
A
#
# COMPACT_ATOMS: atom_id res chain seq x y z
N MET A 1 -53.55 -39.84 3.26
CA MET A 1 -52.10 -39.64 3.47
C MET A 1 -51.83 -38.17 3.16
N LYS A 2 -51.65 -37.30 4.18
CA LYS A 2 -50.35 -36.89 4.78
C LYS A 2 -49.40 -36.37 3.67
N HIS A 3 -48.78 -35.19 3.69
CA HIS A 3 -48.54 -34.15 4.70
C HIS A 3 -48.00 -32.93 3.91
N THR A 4 -48.52 -31.71 4.11
CA THR A 4 -47.82 -30.47 3.73
C THR A 4 -47.41 -29.77 5.01
N SER A 5 -46.11 -29.76 5.32
CA SER A 5 -45.55 -29.12 6.50
C SER A 5 -45.16 -27.68 6.22
N ASN A 6 -45.82 -26.83 6.98
CA ASN A 6 -45.65 -25.41 7.27
C ASN A 6 -44.36 -25.15 8.08
N ILE A 7 -43.53 -24.14 7.73
CA ILE A 7 -42.66 -23.42 8.69
C ILE A 7 -42.44 -21.97 8.21
N SER A 8 -43.26 -21.04 8.68
CA SER A 8 -42.89 -19.62 8.80
C SER A 8 -43.30 -19.12 10.17
N ASN A 9 -42.35 -19.04 11.10
CA ASN A 9 -42.39 -18.14 12.26
C ASN A 9 -41.08 -18.23 13.03
N ILE A 10 -40.27 -17.17 12.95
CA ILE A 10 -39.14 -16.92 13.86
C ILE A 10 -39.44 -15.59 14.56
N PRO A 11 -39.51 -15.54 15.90
CA PRO A 11 -39.74 -14.30 16.62
C PRO A 11 -38.45 -13.50 16.78
N HIS A 12 -38.54 -12.19 16.50
CA HIS A 12 -37.53 -11.20 16.85
C HIS A 12 -37.59 -10.92 18.36
N HIS A 13 -36.55 -11.31 19.10
CA HIS A 13 -36.28 -10.78 20.43
C HIS A 13 -34.84 -10.24 20.46
N ILE A 14 -34.71 -8.92 20.36
CA ILE A 14 -33.48 -8.18 20.68
C ILE A 14 -33.67 -7.61 22.09
N LEU A 15 -32.86 -8.09 23.03
CA LEU A 15 -32.70 -7.48 24.35
C LEU A 15 -31.81 -6.24 24.20
N GLN A 16 -32.40 -5.05 24.32
CA GLN A 16 -31.65 -3.81 24.56
C GLN A 16 -31.23 -3.76 26.03
N SER A 17 -29.92 -3.80 26.27
CA SER A 17 -29.31 -3.49 27.57
C SER A 17 -29.17 -1.97 27.69
N THR A 18 -30.09 -1.34 28.42
CA THR A 18 -29.97 0.07 28.81
C THR A 18 -29.46 0.14 30.25
N ALA A 19 -28.17 0.43 30.43
CA ALA A 19 -27.61 0.76 31.73
C ALA A 19 -28.02 2.19 32.11
N THR A 20 -28.80 2.34 33.18
CA THR A 20 -29.13 3.63 33.79
C THR A 20 -28.08 4.00 34.85
N PRO A 21 -27.67 5.28 34.96
CA PRO A 21 -26.78 5.70 36.04
C PRO A 21 -27.56 5.83 37.36
N LYS A 22 -27.04 5.20 38.42
CA LYS A 22 -27.52 5.33 39.80
C LYS A 22 -27.20 6.73 40.33
N TYR A 23 -28.22 7.48 40.73
CA TYR A 23 -28.08 8.72 41.48
C TYR A 23 -27.60 8.43 42.91
N PHE A 24 -26.52 9.08 43.32
CA PHE A 24 -26.04 9.12 44.71
C PHE A 24 -26.86 10.15 45.51
N PRO A 25 -27.36 9.84 46.71
CA PRO A 25 -28.05 10.82 47.54
C PRO A 25 -27.06 11.76 48.22
N LEU A 26 -27.35 13.07 48.17
CA LEU A 26 -26.67 14.11 48.92
C LEU A 26 -26.97 13.97 50.42
N GLY A 27 -25.95 13.64 51.20
CA GLY A 27 -26.02 13.65 52.65
C GLY A 27 -26.17 15.07 53.20
N SER A 28 -27.33 15.33 53.81
CA SER A 28 -27.58 16.50 54.66
C SER A 28 -26.79 16.37 55.97
N LEU A 29 -25.81 17.24 56.19
CA LEU A 29 -25.22 17.45 57.51
C LEU A 29 -25.62 18.83 58.05
N ARG A 30 -26.54 18.76 59.00
CA ARG A 30 -27.00 19.84 59.89
C ARG A 30 -26.08 19.83 61.10
N GLY A 31 -25.61 20.99 61.57
CA GLY A 31 -24.97 21.08 62.89
C GLY A 31 -23.98 22.23 63.05
N ALA A 32 -24.49 23.44 63.22
CA ALA A 32 -23.73 24.53 63.82
C ALA A 32 -23.66 24.32 65.35
N SER A 33 -22.46 24.47 65.93
CA SER A 33 -22.27 24.70 67.36
C SER A 33 -21.08 25.64 67.56
N PRO A 34 -21.21 26.73 68.35
CA PRO A 34 -20.13 27.67 68.55
C PRO A 34 -19.20 27.18 69.66
N ARG A 35 -17.89 27.14 69.39
CA ARG A 35 -16.88 26.99 70.45
C ARG A 35 -16.21 28.32 70.77
N LYS A 36 -16.25 28.59 72.07
CA LYS A 36 -15.74 29.70 72.88
C LYS A 36 -14.22 29.84 72.71
N GLY A 37 -13.74 31.08 72.82
CA GLY A 37 -12.37 31.47 72.51
C GLY A 37 -11.29 30.87 73.41
N GLU A 38 -10.08 30.86 72.87
CA GLU A 38 -8.83 30.62 73.60
C GLU A 38 -7.68 31.37 72.91
N GLY A 39 -6.75 31.86 73.74
CA GLY A 39 -5.83 32.97 73.48
C GLY A 39 -4.87 32.82 72.30
N GLN A 40 -4.68 33.96 71.63
CA GLN A 40 -3.72 34.16 70.57
C GLN A 40 -2.28 34.24 71.15
N LYS A 41 -1.55 33.13 71.13
CA LYS A 41 -0.08 33.14 71.27
C LYS A 41 0.53 33.60 69.95
N VAL A 42 1.01 34.85 69.90
CA VAL A 42 1.84 35.33 68.78
C VAL A 42 3.21 34.66 68.83
N SER A 43 3.46 33.77 67.85
CA SER A 43 4.78 33.19 67.61
C SER A 43 5.76 34.23 67.06
N PRO A 44 7.06 34.14 67.37
CA PRO A 44 8.05 35.09 66.86
C PRO A 44 8.14 34.98 65.33
N MET A 45 8.13 36.15 64.69
CA MET A 45 8.27 36.32 63.24
C MET A 45 9.62 35.76 62.77
N ASN A 46 9.60 34.55 62.21
CA ASN A 46 10.76 33.95 61.56
C ASN A 46 11.08 34.75 60.30
N ARG A 47 12.11 35.60 60.34
CA ARG A 47 12.61 36.35 59.17
C ARG A 47 13.15 35.34 58.15
N ARG A 48 12.30 34.92 57.21
CA ARG A 48 12.72 34.19 56.02
C ARG A 48 13.69 35.09 55.25
N LYS A 49 14.97 34.71 55.24
CA LYS A 49 15.99 35.26 54.36
C LYS A 49 15.47 35.10 52.93
N SER A 50 15.12 36.19 52.25
CA SER A 50 14.73 36.12 50.85
C SER A 50 15.95 35.69 50.05
N ILE A 51 15.92 34.47 49.53
CA ILE A 51 16.90 34.03 48.54
C ILE A 51 16.62 34.90 47.31
N GLY A 52 17.54 35.81 46.99
CA GLY A 52 17.43 36.63 45.79
C GLY A 52 17.37 35.69 44.59
N VAL A 53 16.26 35.72 43.86
CA VAL A 53 16.14 35.00 42.60
C VAL A 53 16.95 35.77 41.58
N LEU A 54 18.14 35.25 41.25
CA LEU A 54 18.95 35.78 40.15
C LEU A 54 18.17 35.52 38.86
N GLY A 55 17.70 36.60 38.22
CA GLY A 55 16.97 36.51 36.95
C GLY A 55 17.92 36.22 35.79
N PHE A 56 17.46 35.44 34.82
CA PHE A 56 18.20 35.16 33.59
C PHE A 56 18.41 36.45 32.78
N THR A 57 19.59 36.59 32.17
CA THR A 57 19.85 37.69 31.24
C THR A 57 19.19 37.43 29.90
N LEU A 58 18.85 38.50 29.16
CA LEU A 58 18.30 38.37 27.81
C LEU A 58 19.25 37.61 26.87
N VAL A 59 20.57 37.74 27.10
CA VAL A 59 21.61 37.07 26.31
C VAL A 59 21.62 35.55 26.58
N GLU A 60 21.45 35.13 27.83
CA GLU A 60 21.37 33.70 28.15
C GLU A 60 20.14 33.05 27.51
N LEU A 61 18.99 33.75 27.53
CA LEU A 61 17.77 33.22 26.91
C LEU A 61 17.89 33.12 25.39
N ILE A 62 18.47 34.14 24.74
CA ILE A 62 18.57 34.16 23.26
C ILE A 62 19.54 33.08 22.75
N VAL A 63 20.67 32.85 23.44
CA VAL A 63 21.62 31.80 23.04
C VAL A 63 20.97 30.42 23.15
N VAL A 64 20.22 30.14 24.22
CA VAL A 64 19.55 28.84 24.40
C VAL A 64 18.53 28.58 23.30
N ILE A 65 17.66 29.54 22.98
CA ILE A 65 16.66 29.33 21.92
C ILE A 65 17.31 29.18 20.55
N THR A 66 18.43 29.88 20.27
CA THR A 66 19.13 29.73 18.99
C THR A 66 19.71 28.33 18.81
N ILE A 67 20.32 27.76 19.86
CA ILE A 67 20.84 26.40 19.84
C ILE A 67 19.69 25.38 19.68
N LEU A 68 18.58 25.57 20.38
CA LEU A 68 17.40 24.70 20.25
C LEU A 68 16.79 24.75 18.84
N VAL A 69 16.77 25.92 18.19
CA VAL A 69 16.30 26.04 16.80
C VAL A 69 17.26 25.31 15.85
N ILE A 70 18.58 25.51 15.98
CA ILE A 70 19.56 24.83 15.12
C ILE A 70 19.46 23.30 15.29
N LEU A 71 19.50 22.80 16.53
CA LEU A 71 19.39 21.37 16.81
C LEU A 71 18.03 20.81 16.36
N GLY A 72 16.94 21.57 16.58
CA GLY A 72 15.60 21.19 16.15
C GLY A 72 15.49 21.02 14.64
N THR A 73 16.05 21.96 13.87
CA THR A 73 16.03 21.87 12.39
C THR A 73 16.78 20.65 11.86
N ILE A 74 17.98 20.36 12.39
CA ILE A 74 18.79 19.20 11.98
C ILE A 74 18.09 17.88 12.36
N ALA A 75 17.57 17.80 13.59
CA ALA A 75 16.86 16.61 14.06
C ALA A 75 15.60 16.32 13.22
N PHE A 76 14.86 17.36 12.84
CA PHE A 76 13.64 17.22 12.03
C PHE A 76 13.92 16.70 10.62
N ILE A 77 14.96 17.21 9.94
CA ILE A 77 15.33 16.77 8.58
C ILE A 77 15.73 15.29 8.57
N ASN A 78 16.49 14.83 9.57
CA ASN A 78 16.96 13.45 9.65
C ASN A 78 15.84 12.43 9.92
N LEU A 79 14.78 12.79 10.65
CA LEU A 79 13.69 11.86 10.99
C LEU A 79 12.86 11.45 9.76
N GLY A 80 12.76 12.31 8.75
CA GLY A 80 11.96 12.05 7.55
C GLY A 80 12.45 10.87 6.70
N GLY A 81 13.77 10.71 6.56
CA GLY A 81 14.39 9.64 5.76
C GLY A 81 14.19 8.24 6.35
N PHE A 82 14.35 8.10 7.68
CA PHE A 82 14.18 6.81 8.36
C PHE A 82 12.75 6.26 8.28
N ALA A 83 11.75 7.15 8.28
CA ALA A 83 10.36 6.75 8.17
C ALA A 83 10.04 6.14 6.80
N GLY A 84 10.62 6.67 5.72
CA GLY A 84 10.48 6.13 4.36
C GLY A 84 11.06 4.72 4.24
N SER A 85 12.30 4.52 4.69
CA SER A 85 12.96 3.20 4.66
C SER A 85 12.23 2.16 5.51
N ALA A 86 11.67 2.55 6.66
CA ALA A 86 10.85 1.65 7.47
C ALA A 86 9.56 1.24 6.75
N ARG A 87 8.89 2.17 6.06
CA ARG A 87 7.70 1.87 5.25
C ARG A 87 8.04 0.95 4.07
N ASP A 88 9.14 1.21 3.35
CA ASP A 88 9.60 0.33 2.27
C ASP A 88 9.94 -1.08 2.77
N SER A 89 10.57 -1.19 3.94
CA SER A 89 10.82 -2.49 4.58
C SER A 89 9.51 -3.22 4.89
N ALA A 90 8.49 -2.50 5.38
CA ALA A 90 7.17 -3.06 5.63
C ALA A 90 6.48 -3.51 4.32
N ARG A 91 6.54 -2.71 3.25
CA ARG A 91 6.00 -3.05 1.92
C ARG A 91 6.62 -4.33 1.37
N ILE A 92 7.95 -4.44 1.42
CA ILE A 92 8.68 -5.62 0.94
C ILE A 92 8.35 -6.86 1.78
N SER A 93 8.28 -6.70 3.10
CA SER A 93 7.87 -7.78 4.01
C SER A 93 6.46 -8.27 3.69
N ASN A 94 5.50 -7.36 3.54
CA ASN A 94 4.13 -7.71 3.19
C ASN A 94 4.03 -8.37 1.81
N LEU A 95 4.75 -7.86 0.80
CA LEU A 95 4.81 -8.47 -0.53
C LEU A 95 5.36 -9.90 -0.48
N THR A 96 6.38 -10.13 0.36
CA THR A 96 6.96 -11.47 0.56
C THR A 96 5.98 -12.40 1.26
N ASN A 97 5.30 -11.93 2.30
CA ASN A 97 4.26 -12.69 3.00
C ASN A 97 3.10 -13.03 2.06
N LEU A 98 2.71 -12.11 1.17
CA LEU A 98 1.67 -12.34 0.16
C LEU A 98 2.06 -13.50 -0.72
N LYS A 99 3.26 -13.46 -1.29
CA LYS A 99 3.78 -14.55 -2.13
C LYS A 99 3.75 -15.89 -1.38
N GLN A 100 4.28 -15.95 -0.16
CA GLN A 100 4.31 -17.19 0.61
C GLN A 100 2.91 -17.76 0.87
N GLY A 101 1.95 -16.90 1.24
CA GLY A 101 0.57 -17.31 1.44
C GLY A 101 -0.09 -17.83 0.16
N LEU A 102 0.16 -17.17 -0.97
CA LEU A 102 -0.33 -17.59 -2.28
C LEU A 102 0.32 -18.89 -2.76
N ASP A 103 1.61 -19.10 -2.52
CA ASP A 103 2.32 -20.34 -2.85
C ASP A 103 1.72 -21.52 -2.06
N VAL A 104 1.45 -21.31 -0.76
CA VAL A 104 0.76 -22.31 0.08
C VAL A 104 -0.65 -22.60 -0.44
N PHE A 105 -1.37 -21.58 -0.91
CA PHE A 105 -2.69 -21.78 -1.51
C PHE A 105 -2.59 -22.60 -2.80
N GLN A 106 -1.68 -22.24 -3.72
CA GLN A 106 -1.48 -22.94 -4.98
C GLN A 106 -1.13 -24.42 -4.76
N ILE A 107 -0.29 -24.74 -3.78
CA ILE A 107 0.02 -26.13 -3.41
C ILE A 107 -1.23 -26.92 -3.01
N LYS A 108 -2.22 -26.26 -2.38
CA LYS A 108 -3.45 -26.91 -1.90
C LYS A 108 -4.54 -27.01 -2.96
N SER A 109 -4.72 -25.96 -3.77
CA SER A 109 -5.79 -25.85 -4.76
C SER A 109 -5.37 -26.26 -6.17
N GLY A 110 -4.06 -26.40 -6.41
CA GLY A 110 -3.45 -26.58 -7.73
C GLY A 110 -3.39 -25.30 -8.57
N LYS A 111 -3.92 -24.17 -8.08
CA LYS A 111 -4.03 -22.90 -8.81
C LYS A 111 -3.90 -21.70 -7.88
N TYR A 112 -3.21 -20.66 -8.33
CA TYR A 112 -3.28 -19.34 -7.73
C TYR A 112 -4.68 -18.72 -7.88
N PRO A 113 -5.16 -17.91 -6.93
CA PRO A 113 -6.43 -17.23 -7.05
C PRO A 113 -6.38 -16.19 -8.18
N LEU A 114 -7.55 -15.79 -8.70
CA LEU A 114 -7.61 -14.67 -9.64
C LEU A 114 -7.43 -13.33 -8.90
N PRO A 115 -6.93 -12.28 -9.57
CA PRO A 115 -6.84 -10.94 -8.99
C PRO A 115 -8.22 -10.28 -8.85
N GLU A 116 -8.33 -9.38 -7.88
CA GLU A 116 -9.52 -8.53 -7.69
C GLU A 116 -9.52 -7.36 -8.69
N ASN A 117 -10.71 -6.99 -9.18
CA ASN A 117 -10.89 -6.00 -10.25
C ASN A 117 -9.94 -6.24 -11.43
N SER A 118 -9.83 -7.50 -11.85
CA SER A 118 -8.92 -7.90 -12.90
C SER A 118 -9.40 -7.48 -14.28
N ILE A 119 -8.43 -7.23 -15.15
CA ILE A 119 -8.59 -7.14 -16.60
C ILE A 119 -7.98 -8.38 -17.25
N ASN A 120 -8.50 -8.74 -18.42
CA ASN A 120 -7.88 -9.78 -19.24
C ASN A 120 -6.68 -9.19 -19.99
N ILE A 121 -5.52 -9.83 -19.88
CA ILE A 121 -4.39 -9.55 -20.75
C ILE A 121 -4.53 -10.47 -21.96
N THR A 122 -4.62 -9.89 -23.14
CA THR A 122 -4.76 -10.64 -24.39
C THR A 122 -3.61 -10.35 -25.35
N ALA A 123 -3.39 -11.28 -26.27
CA ALA A 123 -2.46 -11.14 -27.37
C ALA A 123 -3.16 -11.58 -28.64
N SER A 124 -3.40 -10.65 -29.57
CA SER A 124 -4.15 -10.91 -30.79
C SER A 124 -5.53 -11.54 -30.50
N GLY A 125 -6.22 -11.04 -29.48
CA GLY A 125 -7.52 -11.53 -29.03
C GLY A 125 -7.51 -12.79 -28.14
N THR A 126 -6.39 -13.49 -28.00
CA THR A 126 -6.29 -14.66 -27.10
C THR A 126 -5.92 -14.23 -25.68
N ILE A 127 -6.66 -14.70 -24.67
CA ILE A 127 -6.33 -14.44 -23.27
C ILE A 127 -5.05 -15.20 -22.89
N ILE A 128 -4.08 -14.50 -22.32
CA ILE A 128 -2.80 -15.07 -21.87
C ILE A 128 -2.63 -14.98 -20.36
N GLY A 129 -3.39 -14.10 -19.71
CA GLY A 129 -3.35 -13.93 -18.27
C GLY A 129 -4.33 -12.87 -17.77
N TYR A 130 -4.24 -12.61 -16.49
CA TYR A 130 -5.10 -11.67 -15.77
C TYR A 130 -4.22 -10.76 -14.92
N GLN A 131 -4.55 -9.48 -14.89
CA GLN A 131 -3.89 -8.51 -14.01
C GLN A 131 -4.94 -7.70 -13.26
N GLY A 132 -4.75 -7.54 -11.95
CA GLY A 132 -5.61 -6.75 -11.09
C GLY A 132 -4.92 -6.45 -9.76
N PHE A 133 -5.69 -6.37 -8.68
CA PHE A 133 -5.16 -6.10 -7.34
C PHE A 133 -5.12 -7.35 -6.46
N ALA A 134 -4.18 -7.36 -5.52
CA ALA A 134 -4.25 -8.20 -4.34
C ALA A 134 -4.83 -7.37 -3.17
N ARG A 135 -6.16 -7.38 -3.01
CA ARG A 135 -6.89 -6.71 -1.92
C ARG A 135 -7.43 -7.78 -0.96
N GLU A 136 -8.52 -7.47 -0.27
CA GLU A 136 -9.05 -8.26 0.84
C GLU A 136 -9.26 -9.74 0.48
N GLN A 137 -9.78 -10.06 -0.71
CA GLN A 137 -10.02 -11.46 -1.08
C GLN A 137 -8.71 -12.23 -1.26
N VAL A 138 -7.78 -11.68 -2.05
CA VAL A 138 -6.48 -12.32 -2.30
C VAL A 138 -5.64 -12.35 -1.02
N GLY A 139 -5.68 -11.30 -0.21
CA GLY A 139 -4.99 -11.23 1.08
C GLY A 139 -5.53 -12.18 2.13
N ASN A 140 -6.84 -12.36 2.20
CA ASN A 140 -7.45 -13.34 3.11
C ASN A 140 -7.01 -14.77 2.75
N ILE A 141 -6.92 -15.08 1.45
CA ILE A 141 -6.38 -16.35 0.96
C ILE A 141 -4.92 -16.52 1.38
N ALA A 142 -4.11 -15.47 1.21
CA ALA A 142 -2.71 -15.44 1.60
C ALA A 142 -2.47 -15.28 3.11
N LYS A 143 -3.54 -15.14 3.91
CA LYS A 143 -3.49 -14.88 5.37
C LYS A 143 -2.72 -13.61 5.75
N LEU A 144 -2.81 -12.58 4.93
CA LEU A 144 -2.25 -11.26 5.26
C LEU A 144 -3.18 -10.51 6.22
N SER A 145 -2.58 -9.65 7.04
CA SER A 145 -3.36 -8.71 7.84
C SER A 145 -4.11 -7.72 6.92
N PRO A 146 -5.30 -7.22 7.30
CA PRO A 146 -6.10 -6.32 6.45
C PRO A 146 -5.38 -5.06 5.96
N GLY A 147 -4.39 -4.57 6.71
CA GLY A 147 -3.56 -3.42 6.32
C GLY A 147 -2.30 -3.78 5.52
N GLY A 148 -1.99 -5.06 5.33
CA GLY A 148 -0.74 -5.50 4.68
C GLY A 148 -0.72 -5.28 3.16
N MET A 149 -1.88 -5.11 2.54
CA MET A 149 -2.06 -5.02 1.09
C MET A 149 -2.16 -3.59 0.57
N ILE A 150 -2.34 -2.65 1.49
CA ILE A 150 -2.52 -1.22 1.23
C ILE A 150 -1.19 -0.54 1.49
N ASP A 151 -0.82 0.44 0.67
CA ASP A 151 0.39 1.20 0.86
C ASP A 151 0.33 2.02 2.18
N PRO A 152 1.35 1.91 3.08
CA PRO A 152 1.33 2.59 4.38
C PRO A 152 1.30 4.12 4.32
N SER A 153 1.68 4.71 3.18
CA SER A 153 1.71 6.15 2.97
C SER A 153 0.55 6.66 2.11
N ASP A 154 -0.16 5.78 1.42
CA ASP A 154 -1.27 6.14 0.54
C ASP A 154 -2.29 4.99 0.43
N VAL A 155 -3.45 5.15 1.08
CA VAL A 155 -4.48 4.11 1.12
C VAL A 155 -5.12 3.81 -0.23
N THR A 156 -4.92 4.67 -1.23
CA THR A 156 -5.44 4.48 -2.58
C THR A 156 -4.60 3.51 -3.40
N ILE A 157 -3.32 3.34 -3.04
CA ILE A 157 -2.38 2.46 -3.72
C ILE A 157 -2.45 1.07 -3.09
N SER A 158 -2.72 0.07 -3.92
CA SER A 158 -2.78 -1.34 -3.53
C SER A 158 -1.75 -2.17 -4.30
N MET A 159 -1.38 -3.33 -3.75
CA MET A 159 -0.52 -4.27 -4.46
C MET A 159 -1.15 -4.71 -5.79
N THR A 160 -0.35 -4.68 -6.85
CA THR A 160 -0.75 -5.22 -8.16
C THR A 160 -0.39 -6.71 -8.20
N TYR A 161 -1.27 -7.49 -8.83
CA TYR A 161 -1.17 -8.94 -8.88
C TYR A 161 -1.58 -9.44 -10.27
N SER A 162 -0.73 -10.27 -10.84
CA SER A 162 -0.91 -10.88 -12.15
C SER A 162 -0.78 -12.39 -12.04
N VAL A 163 -1.60 -13.12 -12.80
CA VAL A 163 -1.54 -14.58 -12.92
C VAL A 163 -1.68 -14.97 -14.38
N ASN A 164 -1.05 -16.07 -14.75
CA ASN A 164 -1.24 -16.58 -16.11
C ASN A 164 -2.60 -17.26 -16.30
N LEU A 165 -2.95 -17.55 -17.55
CA LEU A 165 -4.20 -18.24 -17.89
C LEU A 165 -4.38 -19.57 -17.14
N ALA A 166 -3.31 -20.36 -17.01
CA ALA A 166 -3.34 -21.63 -16.29
C ALA A 166 -3.46 -21.46 -14.77
N GLN A 167 -3.25 -20.25 -14.25
CA GLN A 167 -3.15 -19.92 -12.82
C GLN A 167 -2.10 -20.75 -12.08
N ASN A 168 -1.05 -21.22 -12.77
CA ASN A 168 0.05 -21.97 -12.17
C ASN A 168 1.31 -21.10 -11.97
N ARG A 169 1.29 -19.87 -12.48
CA ARG A 169 2.34 -18.87 -12.30
C ARG A 169 1.71 -17.57 -11.83
N MET A 170 2.42 -16.82 -11.01
CA MET A 170 1.98 -15.52 -10.49
C MET A 170 3.10 -14.52 -10.42
N GLN A 171 2.77 -13.24 -10.52
CA GLN A 171 3.65 -12.14 -10.19
C GLN A 171 2.90 -11.09 -9.37
N ALA A 172 3.54 -10.62 -8.29
CA ALA A 172 2.98 -9.59 -7.42
C ALA A 172 3.94 -8.40 -7.40
N MET A 173 3.40 -7.19 -7.25
CA MET A 173 4.18 -5.96 -7.28
C MET A 173 3.65 -4.93 -6.28
N VAL A 174 4.57 -4.20 -5.66
CA VAL A 174 4.31 -3.07 -4.78
C VAL A 174 5.10 -1.85 -5.26
N PHE A 175 4.68 -0.67 -4.82
CA PHE A 175 5.35 0.60 -5.08
C PHE A 175 6.15 1.05 -3.87
N LEU A 176 7.45 1.28 -4.03
CA LEU A 176 8.35 1.80 -3.00
C LEU A 176 8.46 3.33 -3.09
N GLU A 177 8.88 3.97 -1.99
CA GLU A 177 9.17 5.40 -1.92
C GLU A 177 10.61 5.74 -2.33
N ASP A 178 11.56 4.83 -2.07
CA ASP A 178 12.97 5.06 -2.35
C ASP A 178 13.49 4.27 -3.58
N SER A 179 14.06 5.02 -4.53
CA SER A 179 14.75 4.53 -5.73
C SER A 179 16.00 3.69 -5.44
N SER A 180 16.64 3.86 -4.27
CA SER A 180 17.92 3.22 -3.94
C SER A 180 17.84 1.68 -3.89
N THR A 181 16.62 1.14 -3.81
CA THR A 181 16.34 -0.30 -3.80
C THR A 181 15.97 -0.86 -5.19
N VAL A 182 15.82 0.01 -6.20
CA VAL A 182 15.38 -0.30 -7.56
C VAL A 182 16.49 0.04 -8.55
N SER A 183 17.19 -0.99 -9.04
CA SER A 183 18.14 -0.83 -10.15
C SER A 183 17.37 -0.79 -11.47
N ALA A 184 17.05 0.42 -11.90
CA ALA A 184 17.06 0.93 -13.27
C ALA A 184 15.97 2.00 -13.44
N PHE A 185 16.41 3.22 -13.70
CA PHE A 185 15.61 4.38 -14.07
C PHE A 185 16.28 5.00 -15.29
N VAL A 186 15.57 5.27 -16.40
CA VAL A 186 15.75 6.45 -17.30
C VAL A 186 14.54 6.58 -18.28
N PRO A 187 14.31 7.69 -19.03
CA PRO A 187 13.50 8.86 -18.70
C PRO A 187 12.31 9.17 -19.66
N ASP A 188 11.54 10.18 -19.27
CA ASP A 188 10.49 10.98 -19.98
C ASP A 188 10.85 11.43 -21.42
N VAL A 189 9.88 11.61 -22.36
CA VAL A 189 9.56 12.87 -23.12
C VAL A 189 8.29 12.73 -24.02
N ILE A 190 7.43 13.77 -24.01
CA ILE A 190 6.43 14.29 -25.01
C ILE A 190 4.93 13.97 -24.75
N PRO A 191 4.01 14.96 -24.85
CA PRO A 191 2.71 14.94 -24.18
C PRO A 191 1.55 14.55 -25.11
N VAL A 192 0.69 13.62 -24.70
CA VAL A 192 -0.70 13.62 -25.20
C VAL A 192 -1.69 13.04 -24.18
N ALA A 193 -2.74 13.85 -23.96
CA ALA A 193 -4.10 13.59 -23.45
C ALA A 193 -4.36 12.45 -22.43
N SER A 194 -4.62 12.91 -21.21
CA SER A 194 -5.70 12.48 -20.31
C SER A 194 -5.91 10.98 -20.10
N ALA A 195 -5.37 10.48 -18.99
CA ALA A 195 -6.03 9.46 -18.19
C ALA A 195 -6.01 9.95 -16.74
N SER A 196 -7.18 10.04 -16.11
CA SER A 196 -7.29 10.41 -14.70
C SER A 196 -7.06 9.16 -13.85
N SER A 197 -5.90 9.03 -13.23
CA SER A 197 -5.80 8.27 -11.98
C SER A 197 -6.17 9.21 -10.82
N THR A 198 -6.89 8.70 -9.82
CA THR A 198 -7.08 9.42 -8.54
C THR A 198 -5.79 9.40 -7.70
N SER A 199 -4.84 8.52 -8.05
CA SER A 199 -3.60 8.24 -7.32
C SER A 199 -2.37 8.71 -8.11
N ASP A 200 -1.38 9.31 -7.42
CA ASP A 200 -0.12 9.78 -8.01
C ASP A 200 1.00 8.74 -7.84
N TYR A 201 1.39 8.12 -8.96
CA TYR A 201 2.46 7.12 -9.03
C TYR A 201 3.82 7.70 -9.47
N SER A 202 3.91 9.01 -9.74
CA SER A 202 5.10 9.64 -10.36
C SER A 202 6.38 9.56 -9.50
N LYS A 203 6.23 9.39 -8.18
CA LYS A 203 7.33 9.29 -7.22
C LYS A 203 7.50 7.89 -6.64
N ARG A 204 6.89 6.89 -7.29
CA ARG A 204 6.85 5.52 -6.81
C ARG A 204 7.72 4.63 -7.66
N PHE A 205 8.43 3.71 -7.01
CA PHE A 205 9.33 2.78 -7.67
C PHE A 205 8.77 1.35 -7.59
N PRO A 206 8.35 0.74 -8.70
CA PRO A 206 7.78 -0.60 -8.68
C PRO A 206 8.81 -1.65 -8.28
N LYS A 207 8.36 -2.60 -7.47
CA LYS A 207 9.12 -3.76 -7.00
C LYS A 207 8.24 -5.00 -7.12
N SER A 208 8.66 -5.96 -7.94
CA SER A 208 7.94 -7.22 -8.14
C SER A 208 8.64 -8.43 -7.51
N ILE A 209 7.85 -9.48 -7.27
CA ILE A 209 8.26 -10.81 -6.83
C ILE A 209 7.40 -11.88 -7.50
N GLY A 210 7.93 -13.10 -7.62
CA GLY A 210 7.23 -14.23 -8.20
C GLY A 210 7.85 -14.64 -9.53
N ASP A 211 7.02 -15.21 -10.39
CA ASP A 211 7.38 -15.55 -11.75
C ASP A 211 7.50 -14.30 -12.62
N SER A 212 8.26 -14.44 -13.70
CA SER A 212 8.53 -13.38 -14.67
C SER A 212 7.35 -13.00 -15.58
N LEU A 213 6.10 -13.01 -15.11
CA LEU A 213 4.92 -12.83 -15.97
C LEU A 213 4.89 -11.49 -16.71
N GLY A 214 5.44 -10.43 -16.11
CA GLY A 214 5.39 -9.05 -16.58
C GLY A 214 4.13 -8.33 -16.08
N VAL A 215 4.29 -7.50 -15.04
CA VAL A 215 3.22 -6.59 -14.58
C VAL A 215 3.21 -5.34 -15.45
N LEU A 216 2.09 -5.07 -16.10
CA LEU A 216 1.92 -3.98 -17.05
C LEU A 216 1.54 -2.67 -16.34
N LEU A 217 2.34 -1.64 -16.58
CA LEU A 217 2.12 -0.28 -16.11
C LEU A 217 2.07 0.67 -17.30
N GLY A 218 1.30 1.75 -17.17
CA GLY A 218 1.35 2.86 -18.10
C GLY A 218 2.74 3.49 -18.13
N ASN A 219 3.19 3.84 -19.32
CA ASN A 219 4.44 4.57 -19.56
C ASN A 219 4.18 5.79 -20.45
N SER A 220 3.21 6.59 -20.05
CA SER A 220 2.94 7.91 -20.62
C SER A 220 2.98 8.95 -19.51
N ARG A 221 3.11 10.24 -19.87
CA ARG A 221 3.16 11.35 -18.91
C ARG A 221 2.02 11.34 -17.89
N THR A 222 0.82 10.90 -18.29
CA THR A 222 -0.38 10.88 -17.42
C THR A 222 -0.64 9.53 -16.75
N THR A 223 0.01 8.46 -17.21
CA THR A 223 -0.18 7.09 -16.72
C THR A 223 1.11 6.49 -16.19
N MET A 224 2.14 7.31 -15.96
CA MET A 224 3.47 6.85 -15.56
C MET A 224 3.34 5.99 -14.30
N ASN A 225 3.78 4.73 -14.41
CA ASN A 225 3.67 3.72 -13.36
C ASN A 225 2.24 3.39 -12.90
N GLN A 226 1.20 3.94 -13.54
CA GLN A 226 -0.18 3.61 -13.24
C GLN A 226 -0.45 2.15 -13.66
N PRO A 227 -0.93 1.28 -12.78
CA PRO A 227 -1.33 -0.07 -13.17
C PRO A 227 -2.43 -0.08 -14.22
N VAL A 228 -2.32 -0.91 -15.25
CA VAL A 228 -3.28 -0.90 -16.38
C VAL A 228 -4.71 -1.24 -15.96
N GLN A 229 -4.90 -1.95 -14.84
CA GLN A 229 -6.22 -2.21 -14.25
C GLN A 229 -6.89 -0.97 -13.61
N GLU A 230 -6.18 0.16 -13.54
CA GLU A 230 -6.74 1.45 -13.11
C GLU A 230 -7.08 2.37 -14.29
N ASN A 231 -6.74 1.98 -15.53
CA ASN A 231 -7.02 2.77 -16.70
C ASN A 231 -8.51 2.63 -17.07
N THR A 232 -9.25 3.74 -17.06
CA THR A 232 -10.70 3.75 -17.31
C THR A 232 -11.11 3.18 -18.66
N SER A 233 -10.31 3.39 -19.71
CA SER A 233 -10.60 2.85 -21.05
C SER A 233 -10.42 1.34 -21.10
N ILE A 234 -9.41 0.82 -20.38
CA ILE A 234 -9.12 -0.62 -20.29
C ILE A 234 -10.14 -1.32 -19.38
N ILE A 235 -10.56 -0.67 -18.28
CA ILE A 235 -11.64 -1.17 -17.43
C ILE A 235 -12.94 -1.27 -18.24
N ALA A 236 -13.24 -0.27 -19.06
CA ALA A 236 -14.45 -0.26 -19.89
C ALA A 236 -14.44 -1.37 -20.95
N SER A 237 -13.28 -1.71 -21.53
CA SER A 237 -13.14 -2.86 -22.45
C SER A 237 -13.01 -4.21 -21.75
N GLY A 238 -12.72 -4.22 -20.45
CA GLY A 238 -12.42 -5.41 -19.65
C GLY A 238 -11.15 -6.17 -20.07
N SER A 239 -10.42 -5.64 -21.06
CA SER A 239 -9.26 -6.32 -21.65
C SER A 239 -8.26 -5.34 -22.25
N LEU A 240 -6.99 -5.72 -22.17
CA LEU A 240 -5.87 -5.07 -22.84
C LEU A 240 -5.22 -6.05 -23.80
N ASP A 241 -5.35 -5.79 -25.10
CA ASP A 241 -4.59 -6.52 -26.12
C ASP A 241 -3.22 -5.89 -26.28
N ILE A 242 -2.20 -6.59 -25.80
CA ILE A 242 -0.83 -6.10 -25.83
C ILE A 242 -0.31 -6.01 -27.26
N LEU A 243 -0.79 -6.82 -28.21
CA LEU A 243 -0.32 -6.84 -29.61
C LEU A 243 -1.08 -5.87 -30.51
N ALA A 244 -2.37 -5.65 -30.24
CA ALA A 244 -3.20 -4.74 -31.03
C ALA A 244 -3.06 -3.25 -30.63
N SER A 245 -2.43 -2.94 -29.49
CA SER A 245 -2.25 -1.59 -28.97
C SER A 245 -1.30 -0.74 -29.84
N THR A 246 -1.84 -0.14 -30.90
CA THR A 246 -1.17 0.87 -31.74
C THR A 246 -1.30 2.25 -31.10
N GLY A 247 -0.61 2.47 -29.98
CA GLY A 247 -0.54 3.81 -29.36
C GLY A 247 -0.31 3.83 -27.84
N GLY A 248 -0.61 2.74 -27.14
CA GLY A 248 -0.28 2.62 -25.72
C GLY A 248 1.19 2.26 -25.52
N LEU A 249 1.92 3.11 -24.80
CA LEU A 249 3.25 2.79 -24.27
C LEU A 249 3.08 2.21 -22.88
N TYR A 250 3.63 1.01 -22.68
CA TYR A 250 3.60 0.33 -21.40
C TYR A 250 5.00 -0.10 -20.99
N ASN A 251 5.20 -0.14 -19.68
CA ASN A 251 6.31 -0.83 -19.07
C ASN A 251 5.80 -2.15 -18.52
N ALA A 252 6.54 -3.20 -18.76
CA ALA A 252 6.28 -4.49 -18.19
C ALA A 252 7.42 -4.89 -17.25
N TYR A 253 7.09 -4.98 -15.98
CA TYR A 253 8.03 -5.30 -14.92
C TYR A 253 8.12 -6.81 -14.76
N VAL A 254 9.14 -7.39 -15.39
CA VAL A 254 9.38 -8.85 -15.41
C VAL A 254 10.17 -9.27 -14.17
N SER A 255 11.18 -8.49 -13.79
CA SER A 255 11.94 -8.72 -12.55
C SER A 255 12.49 -7.42 -11.97
N LYS A 256 13.34 -7.52 -10.94
CA LYS A 256 14.04 -6.34 -10.38
C LYS A 256 14.89 -5.61 -11.44
N SER A 257 15.48 -6.34 -12.37
CA SER A 257 16.46 -5.81 -13.33
C SER A 257 15.99 -5.86 -14.78
N GLU A 258 14.78 -6.35 -15.02
CA GLU A 258 14.26 -6.58 -16.37
C GLU A 258 12.92 -5.87 -16.51
N ILE A 259 12.94 -4.84 -17.35
CA ILE A 259 11.78 -4.02 -17.69
C ILE A 259 11.72 -3.98 -19.21
N LEU A 260 10.57 -4.35 -19.75
CA LEU A 260 10.30 -4.28 -21.18
C LEU A 260 9.41 -3.07 -21.44
N SER A 261 9.86 -2.15 -22.30
CA SER A 261 9.17 -0.90 -22.57
C SER A 261 8.85 -0.78 -24.05
N GLY A 262 7.60 -0.49 -24.38
CA GLY A 262 7.24 -0.19 -25.76
C GLY A 262 5.77 -0.43 -26.09
N THR A 263 5.50 -0.54 -27.39
CA THR A 263 4.21 -0.97 -27.95
C THR A 263 4.26 -2.46 -28.29
N GLY A 264 3.15 -3.00 -28.78
CA GLY A 264 2.88 -4.44 -28.80
C GLY A 264 3.91 -5.39 -29.38
N LEU A 265 4.79 -4.97 -30.29
CA LEU A 265 5.86 -5.83 -30.80
C LEU A 265 7.03 -5.99 -29.81
N VAL A 266 7.33 -4.98 -28.99
CA VAL A 266 8.40 -5.05 -27.98
C VAL A 266 7.92 -5.84 -26.76
N LEU A 267 6.64 -5.75 -26.43
CA LEU A 267 5.99 -6.52 -25.37
C LEU A 267 5.69 -7.98 -25.78
N LEU A 268 5.99 -8.36 -27.02
CA LEU A 268 5.81 -9.74 -27.50
C LEU A 268 6.74 -10.73 -26.78
N SER A 269 7.93 -10.30 -26.34
CA SER A 269 8.86 -11.13 -25.55
C SER A 269 8.27 -11.55 -24.20
N LEU A 270 7.18 -10.92 -23.77
CA LEU A 270 6.46 -11.21 -22.55
C LEU A 270 5.54 -12.44 -22.68
N LEU A 271 5.18 -12.83 -23.90
CA LEU A 271 4.33 -14.00 -24.14
C LEU A 271 4.95 -15.30 -23.64
N SER A 272 6.27 -15.46 -23.78
CA SER A 272 6.99 -16.64 -23.26
C SER A 272 6.90 -16.76 -21.74
N ASN A 273 6.60 -15.65 -21.05
CA ASN A 273 6.41 -15.64 -19.62
C ASN A 273 4.96 -15.88 -19.21
N PHE A 274 3.97 -15.42 -19.97
CA PHE A 274 2.57 -15.64 -19.61
C PHE A 274 2.10 -17.06 -19.88
N ASP A 275 2.45 -17.65 -21.02
CA ASP A 275 1.82 -18.90 -21.43
C ASP A 275 2.83 -20.05 -21.51
N SER A 276 2.53 -21.14 -20.79
CA SER A 276 3.32 -22.39 -20.82
C SER A 276 2.99 -23.27 -22.04
N THR A 277 2.03 -22.87 -22.88
CA THR A 277 1.52 -23.64 -24.03
C THR A 277 1.81 -23.00 -25.39
N VAL A 278 2.06 -21.69 -25.50
CA VAL A 278 2.85 -21.15 -26.61
C VAL A 278 4.27 -21.67 -26.46
N GLY A 279 4.54 -22.75 -27.19
CA GLY A 279 5.85 -23.37 -27.26
C GLY A 279 6.94 -22.31 -27.42
N THR A 280 8.05 -22.55 -26.72
CA THR A 280 9.38 -22.00 -26.99
C THR A 280 9.44 -21.38 -28.39
N PHE A 281 9.37 -20.04 -28.45
CA PHE A 281 9.59 -19.34 -29.72
C PHE A 281 11.00 -19.72 -30.18
N PRO A 282 11.17 -20.32 -31.36
CA PRO A 282 12.48 -20.68 -31.85
C PRO A 282 13.28 -19.38 -32.04
N GLY A 283 14.25 -19.14 -31.15
CA GLY A 283 15.14 -17.98 -31.19
C GLY A 283 15.11 -17.06 -29.95
N CYS A 284 14.19 -17.25 -29.00
CA CYS A 284 14.12 -16.42 -27.77
C CYS A 284 14.79 -17.05 -26.53
N ASP A 285 15.38 -18.24 -26.68
CA ASP A 285 15.97 -19.02 -25.57
C ASP A 285 17.48 -18.79 -25.40
N THR A 286 18.01 -17.70 -25.97
CA THR A 286 19.31 -17.17 -25.58
C THR A 286 19.10 -15.88 -24.79
N LYS A 287 19.83 -15.72 -23.69
CA LYS A 287 19.81 -14.56 -22.78
C LYS A 287 20.05 -13.18 -23.41
N ASP A 288 20.14 -13.10 -24.74
CA ASP A 288 20.38 -11.88 -25.50
C ASP A 288 19.23 -11.72 -26.51
N ILE A 289 18.22 -10.91 -26.17
CA ILE A 289 17.28 -10.41 -27.16
C ILE A 289 18.05 -9.40 -28.02
N LYS A 290 18.57 -9.83 -29.17
CA LYS A 290 19.17 -8.90 -30.14
C LYS A 290 18.06 -8.11 -30.82
N LEU A 291 18.03 -6.81 -30.55
CA LEU A 291 17.22 -5.87 -31.30
C LEU A 291 17.67 -5.82 -32.78
N PRO A 292 16.83 -5.37 -33.74
CA PRO A 292 17.17 -5.30 -35.16
C PRO A 292 18.42 -4.47 -35.50
N ASN A 293 18.92 -3.68 -34.54
CA ASN A 293 20.13 -2.86 -34.64
C ASN A 293 21.37 -3.50 -33.96
N GLY A 294 21.29 -4.77 -33.54
CA GLY A 294 22.44 -5.54 -33.06
C GLY A 294 22.97 -5.13 -31.69
N GLN A 295 22.23 -4.33 -30.91
CA GLN A 295 22.55 -4.12 -29.50
C GLN A 295 21.88 -5.21 -28.67
N ILE A 296 22.69 -5.80 -27.77
CA ILE A 296 22.27 -6.74 -26.74
C ILE A 296 21.57 -5.95 -25.64
#